data_AF-A0AAN6L493-F1
#
_entry.id   AF-A0AAN6L493-F1
#
_cell.length_a   1.000
_cell.length_b   1.000
_cell.length_c   1.000
_cell.angle_alpha   90.00
_cell.angle_beta   90.00
_cell.angle_gamma   90.00
#
_symmetry.space_group_name_H-M   'P 1'
#
loop_
_entity.id
_entity.type
_entity.pdbx_description
1 polymer ?
#
loop_
_entity_poly.entity_id
_entity_poly.type
_entity_poly.pdbx_seq_one_letter_code
_entity_poly.pdbx_strand_id
1 'polypeptide(L)'
;MSVTNPSIYLDPASSSFASLTLFTITTLCLTIFARRVRKGYLAFLALGPGGTPSTPLGYLRICLLQVFILRNPLNPPAVPPHIHPQTGILKDLPKRTGSRPEVIGLAPQRQVTERGSQAMYAALTTAIKEFSVRHADSLFLATSCFEKHSTGLFSLPRCQSHLTCNGEVCHSHPSDGSMHLTLHPADVKTIIEKGWGERHPLARDSWWWKFRFVPPTFVLIYSPRNLEELRCITQIIYAASWWVSGIDLRKPVTARGESSSSTITASRQQAQRRVQSQAQGKISSQSNDDDDNDNDDSLKKNGQVRSSCSAELHTSSQSSSGSSPTCDMPGFPMGGA
;
A
#
# COMPACT_ATOMS: atom_id res chain seq x y z
N MET A 1 37.59 71.90 2.37
CA MET A 1 38.59 70.96 2.92
C MET A 1 38.18 70.66 4.36
N SER A 2 38.03 69.45 4.88
CA SER A 2 37.89 68.09 4.33
C SER A 2 37.14 67.34 5.42
N VAL A 3 36.02 66.71 5.09
CA VAL A 3 35.23 65.89 6.02
C VAL A 3 35.94 64.55 6.16
N THR A 4 36.56 64.30 7.31
CA THR A 4 37.16 63.01 7.63
C THR A 4 36.08 62.08 8.16
N ASN A 5 35.72 61.07 7.34
CA ASN A 5 34.86 59.97 7.76
C ASN A 5 35.57 59.13 8.83
N PRO A 6 34.94 58.83 9.99
CA PRO A 6 35.51 57.89 10.94
C PRO A 6 35.41 56.48 10.36
N SER A 7 36.55 55.91 9.98
CA SER A 7 36.66 54.49 9.63
C SER A 7 36.26 53.65 10.84
N ILE A 8 35.12 52.96 10.74
CA ILE A 8 34.67 51.96 11.71
C ILE A 8 35.68 50.81 11.68
N TYR A 9 36.62 50.80 12.63
CA TYR A 9 37.54 49.69 12.85
C TYR A 9 36.75 48.53 13.48
N LEU A 10 36.36 47.56 12.67
CA LEU A 10 35.82 46.29 13.16
C LEU A 10 36.97 45.47 13.76
N ASP A 11 36.88 45.16 15.06
CA ASP A 11 37.92 44.45 15.80
C ASP A 11 38.05 42.99 15.28
N PRO A 12 39.20 42.59 14.69
CA PRO A 12 39.36 41.27 14.08
C PRO A 12 39.13 40.12 15.06
N ALA A 13 39.42 40.30 16.35
CA ALA A 13 39.17 39.29 17.38
C ALA A 13 37.67 38.98 17.53
N SER A 14 36.81 40.00 17.48
CA SER A 14 35.35 39.83 17.56
C SER A 14 34.79 39.02 16.39
N SER A 15 35.36 39.17 15.20
CA SER A 15 34.99 38.42 13.99
C SER A 15 35.39 36.95 14.05
N SER A 16 36.54 36.63 14.68
CA SER A 16 37.01 35.26 14.89
C SER A 16 36.15 34.50 15.90
N PHE A 17 35.76 35.14 17.01
CA PHE A 17 34.87 34.52 18.01
C PHE A 17 33.46 34.27 17.45
N ALA A 18 32.92 35.21 16.67
CA ALA A 18 31.64 35.03 15.99
C ALA A 18 31.69 33.87 14.97
N SER A 19 32.77 33.78 14.20
CA SER A 19 32.97 32.70 13.21
C SER A 19 33.10 31.33 13.86
N LEU A 20 33.86 31.21 14.97
CA LEU A 20 33.99 29.97 15.72
C LEU A 20 32.67 29.55 16.38
N THR A 21 31.92 30.52 16.91
CA THR A 21 30.60 30.27 17.50
C THR A 21 29.60 29.80 16.45
N LEU A 22 29.58 30.42 15.27
CA LEU A 22 28.74 29.98 14.16
C LEU A 22 29.11 28.57 13.68
N PHE A 23 30.40 28.28 13.55
CA PHE A 23 30.90 26.96 13.15
C PHE A 23 30.51 25.86 14.15
N THR A 24 30.67 26.13 15.45
CA THR A 24 30.31 25.18 16.51
C THR A 24 28.80 24.92 16.58
N ILE A 25 27.97 25.98 16.48
CA ILE A 25 26.51 25.84 16.42
C ILE A 25 26.11 25.05 15.17
N THR A 26 26.68 25.38 14.00
CA THR A 26 26.38 24.68 12.74
C THR A 26 26.74 23.20 12.83
N THR A 27 27.91 22.88 13.37
CA THR A 27 28.36 21.49 13.57
C THR A 27 27.45 20.75 14.56
N LEU A 28 27.03 21.40 15.65
CA LEU A 28 26.08 20.82 16.60
C LEU A 28 24.71 20.57 15.95
N CYS A 29 24.20 21.51 15.16
CA CYS A 29 22.96 21.35 14.41
C CYS A 29 23.06 20.20 13.39
N LEU A 30 24.15 20.13 12.61
CA LEU A 30 24.38 19.04 11.65
C LEU A 30 24.48 17.68 12.33
N THR A 31 25.20 17.58 13.45
CA THR A 31 25.34 16.32 14.19
C THR A 31 24.00 15.87 14.78
N ILE A 32 23.21 16.78 15.36
CA ILE A 32 21.85 16.47 15.85
C ILE A 32 20.94 16.03 14.69
N PHE A 33 21.00 16.74 13.56
CA PHE A 33 20.23 16.40 12.36
C PHE A 33 20.62 15.02 11.83
N ALA A 34 21.90 14.74 11.65
CA ALA A 34 22.41 13.44 11.20
C ALA A 34 21.99 12.32 12.16
N ARG A 35 22.05 12.54 13.48
CA ARG A 35 21.57 11.57 14.47
C ARG A 35 20.07 11.32 14.35
N ARG A 36 19.27 12.35 14.12
CA ARG A 36 17.81 12.21 13.92
C ARG A 36 17.48 11.44 12.64
N VAL A 37 18.12 11.79 11.53
CA VAL A 37 17.96 11.08 10.25
C VAL A 37 18.37 9.62 10.39
N ARG A 38 19.54 9.33 10.99
CA ARG A 38 19.99 7.96 11.23
C ARG A 38 19.02 7.18 12.12
N LYS A 39 18.56 7.76 13.22
CA LYS A 39 17.59 7.12 14.11
C LYS A 39 16.28 6.84 13.39
N GLY A 40 15.78 7.80 12.63
CA GLY A 40 14.56 7.66 11.84
C GLY A 40 14.69 6.59 10.74
N TYR A 41 15.82 6.53 10.05
CA TYR A 41 16.10 5.51 9.06
C TYR A 41 16.18 4.12 9.66
N LEU A 42 16.88 3.95 10.79
CA LEU A 42 16.93 2.66 11.50
C LEU A 42 15.55 2.23 12.01
N ALA A 43 14.73 3.17 12.49
CA ALA A 43 13.35 2.88 12.87
C ALA A 43 12.51 2.46 11.66
N PHE A 44 12.69 3.08 10.50
CA PHE A 44 12.05 2.68 9.25
C PHE A 44 12.45 1.25 8.84
N LEU A 45 13.75 0.91 8.89
CA LEU A 45 14.23 -0.44 8.62
C LEU A 45 13.66 -1.48 9.60
N ALA A 46 13.51 -1.11 10.87
CA ALA A 46 12.98 -2.00 11.91
C ALA A 46 11.49 -2.39 11.70
N LEU A 47 10.74 -1.65 10.88
CA LEU A 47 9.36 -2.01 10.51
C LEU A 47 9.29 -3.23 9.57
N GLY A 48 10.43 -3.63 9.00
CA GLY A 48 10.54 -4.72 8.03
C GLY A 48 10.22 -4.28 6.60
N PRO A 49 10.13 -5.24 5.65
CA PRO A 49 9.77 -4.94 4.27
C PRO A 49 8.32 -4.47 4.17
N GLY A 50 7.99 -3.76 3.08
CA GLY A 50 6.64 -3.32 2.75
C GLY A 50 6.59 -2.69 1.36
N GLY A 51 5.53 -1.93 1.07
CA GLY A 51 5.35 -1.29 -0.25
C GLY A 51 6.47 -0.32 -0.67
N THR A 52 7.08 0.38 0.29
CA THR A 52 8.23 1.27 0.07
C THR A 52 9.53 0.50 0.27
N PRO A 53 10.48 0.56 -0.68
CA PRO A 53 11.78 -0.12 -0.54
C PRO A 53 12.54 0.31 0.72
N SER A 54 13.21 -0.63 1.37
CA SER A 54 14.05 -0.41 2.56
C SER A 54 15.42 0.21 2.23
N THR A 55 15.41 1.24 1.37
CA THR A 55 16.60 1.98 0.90
C THR A 55 16.59 3.42 1.43
N PRO A 56 17.73 4.13 1.42
CA PRO A 56 17.78 5.55 1.81
C PRO A 56 16.83 6.41 0.97
N LEU A 57 16.70 6.12 -0.33
CA LEU A 57 15.75 6.80 -1.22
C LEU A 57 14.30 6.50 -0.84
N GLY A 58 14.00 5.25 -0.46
CA GLY A 58 12.69 4.88 0.09
C GLY A 58 12.37 5.65 1.37
N TYR A 59 13.33 5.80 2.27
CA TYR A 59 13.16 6.61 3.48
C TYR A 59 12.95 8.10 3.18
N LEU A 60 13.70 8.67 2.23
CA LEU A 60 13.48 10.05 1.78
C LEU A 60 12.05 10.23 1.26
N ARG A 61 11.53 9.26 0.50
CA ARG A 61 10.13 9.25 0.05
C ARG A 61 9.16 9.26 1.23
N ILE A 62 9.41 8.50 2.30
CA ILE A 62 8.59 8.55 3.53
C ILE A 62 8.64 9.94 4.15
N CYS A 63 9.81 10.56 4.28
CA CYS A 63 9.94 11.91 4.82
C CYS A 63 9.13 12.94 4.01
N LEU A 64 9.13 12.83 2.67
CA LEU A 64 8.31 13.69 1.80
C LEU A 64 6.81 13.43 1.99
N LEU A 65 6.40 12.16 2.07
CA LEU A 65 5.00 11.79 2.26
C LEU A 65 4.45 12.21 3.63
N GLN A 66 5.30 12.25 4.67
CA GLN A 66 4.93 12.70 6.02
C GLN A 66 4.38 14.13 6.05
N VAL A 67 4.76 14.99 5.11
CA VAL A 67 4.23 16.37 5.01
C VAL A 67 2.73 16.38 4.65
N PHE A 68 2.24 15.33 4.00
CA PHE A 68 0.89 15.27 3.45
C PHE A 68 -0.07 14.34 4.22
N ILE A 69 0.33 13.85 5.39
CA ILE A 69 -0.49 12.91 6.17
C ILE A 69 -1.71 13.58 6.79
N LEU A 70 -2.72 12.76 7.10
CA LEU A 70 -3.82 13.12 7.98
C LEU A 70 -3.27 13.49 9.36
N ARG A 71 -3.69 14.65 9.88
CA ARG A 71 -3.33 15.10 11.24
C ARG A 71 -3.85 14.16 12.33
N ASN A 72 -5.04 13.59 12.12
CA ASN A 72 -5.62 12.62 13.04
C ASN A 72 -6.22 11.43 12.24
N PRO A 73 -5.54 10.27 12.23
CA PRO A 73 -6.04 9.03 11.62
C PRO A 73 -7.35 8.50 12.23
N LEU A 74 -7.71 8.97 13.43
CA LEU A 74 -8.94 8.58 14.13
C LEU A 74 -10.14 9.49 13.77
N ASN A 75 -9.97 10.48 12.91
CA ASN A 75 -11.10 11.26 12.42
C ASN A 75 -11.74 10.54 11.21
N PRO A 76 -13.01 10.11 11.32
CA PRO A 76 -13.67 9.40 10.23
C PRO A 76 -13.84 10.31 8.99
N PRO A 77 -13.79 9.75 7.77
CA PRO A 77 -14.09 10.51 6.57
C PRO A 77 -15.59 10.86 6.51
N ALA A 78 -15.91 12.00 5.90
CA ALA A 78 -17.29 12.33 5.56
C ALA A 78 -17.79 11.38 4.45
N VAL A 79 -19.09 11.09 4.43
CA VAL A 79 -19.72 10.41 3.29
C VAL A 79 -20.03 11.47 2.24
N PRO A 80 -19.42 11.42 1.05
CA PRO A 80 -19.75 12.36 -0.02
C PRO A 80 -21.20 12.14 -0.52
N PRO A 81 -21.95 13.21 -0.86
CA PRO A 81 -23.33 13.10 -1.32
C PRO A 81 -23.54 12.26 -2.60
N HIS A 82 -22.49 12.12 -3.42
CA HIS A 82 -22.54 11.35 -4.66
C HIS A 82 -22.35 9.83 -4.46
N ILE A 83 -21.81 9.41 -3.31
CA ILE A 83 -21.62 7.98 -3.01
C ILE A 83 -22.97 7.35 -2.66
N HIS A 84 -23.37 6.28 -3.34
CA HIS A 84 -24.59 5.55 -3.03
C HIS A 84 -24.27 4.06 -2.82
N PRO A 85 -24.84 3.42 -1.78
CA PRO A 85 -25.74 4.00 -0.77
C PRO A 85 -25.03 4.96 0.19
N GLN A 86 -25.77 5.84 0.89
CA GLN A 86 -25.21 6.78 1.88
C GLN A 86 -24.83 6.10 3.21
N THR A 87 -25.28 4.87 3.43
CA THR A 87 -25.00 4.08 4.63
C THR A 87 -24.19 2.85 4.28
N GLY A 88 -23.25 2.49 5.14
CA GLY A 88 -22.52 1.24 5.04
C GLY A 88 -23.32 0.05 5.58
N ILE A 89 -22.71 -1.14 5.54
CA ILE A 89 -23.37 -2.40 5.89
C ILE A 89 -22.93 -2.98 7.24
N LEU A 90 -22.00 -2.30 7.92
CA LEU A 90 -21.42 -2.70 9.19
C LEU A 90 -22.13 -1.96 10.34
N LYS A 91 -23.25 -2.53 10.82
CA LYS A 91 -24.10 -1.92 11.87
C LYS A 91 -23.89 -2.55 13.25
N ASP A 92 -23.83 -3.88 13.32
CA ASP A 92 -23.86 -4.63 14.58
C ASP A 92 -22.46 -5.02 15.10
N LEU A 93 -21.48 -4.14 14.90
CA LEU A 93 -20.11 -4.40 15.36
C LEU A 93 -19.97 -4.04 16.85
N PRO A 94 -19.60 -4.99 17.73
CA PRO A 94 -19.39 -4.70 19.15
C PRO A 94 -18.20 -3.77 19.35
N LYS A 95 -18.12 -3.08 20.49
CA LYS A 95 -16.94 -2.27 20.83
C LYS A 95 -15.77 -3.21 21.15
N ARG A 96 -14.58 -2.95 20.59
CA ARG A 96 -13.35 -3.69 20.92
C ARG A 96 -12.98 -3.43 22.38
N THR A 97 -12.60 -4.48 23.10
CA THR A 97 -12.22 -4.41 24.52
C THR A 97 -10.78 -3.95 24.69
N GLY A 98 -10.49 -3.25 25.79
CA GLY A 98 -9.13 -2.79 26.12
C GLY A 98 -8.74 -1.45 25.47
N SER A 99 -7.47 -1.09 25.61
CA SER A 99 -6.91 0.13 25.02
C SER A 99 -6.75 0.00 23.51
N ARG A 100 -6.78 1.14 22.83
CA ARG A 100 -6.48 1.20 21.40
C ARG A 100 -5.01 0.80 21.16
N PRO A 101 -4.73 -0.11 20.21
CA PRO A 101 -3.36 -0.45 19.83
C PRO A 101 -2.58 0.76 19.32
N GLU A 102 -1.28 0.76 19.59
CA GLU A 102 -0.34 1.74 19.04
C GLU A 102 0.13 1.28 17.66
N VAL A 103 0.16 2.23 16.73
CA VAL A 103 0.55 2.02 15.34
C VAL A 103 1.62 3.02 14.96
N ILE A 104 2.66 2.53 14.30
CA ILE A 104 3.80 3.33 13.87
C ILE A 104 4.09 3.11 12.38
N GLY A 105 4.91 4.00 11.82
CA GLY A 105 5.26 3.94 10.40
C GLY A 105 4.23 4.59 9.50
N LEU A 106 4.51 4.51 8.20
CA LEU A 106 3.68 5.12 7.15
C LEU A 106 3.50 4.16 5.98
N ALA A 107 4.61 3.65 5.44
CA ALA A 107 4.62 2.58 4.45
C ALA A 107 6.00 1.91 4.51
N PRO A 108 6.19 0.80 5.26
CA PRO A 108 5.15 0.05 5.97
C PRO A 108 4.56 0.79 7.17
N GLN A 109 3.31 0.49 7.48
CA GLN A 109 2.61 0.85 8.73
C GLN A 109 2.46 -0.45 9.56
N ARG A 110 2.70 -0.38 10.87
CA ARG A 110 2.73 -1.56 11.77
C ARG A 110 2.06 -1.30 13.10
N GLN A 111 1.33 -2.28 13.59
CA GLN A 111 0.81 -2.33 14.96
C GLN A 111 1.90 -2.85 15.90
N VAL A 112 2.17 -2.17 17.01
CA VAL A 112 3.25 -2.55 17.94
C VAL A 112 2.77 -3.06 19.29
N THR A 113 1.56 -2.72 19.72
CA THR A 113 0.97 -3.20 20.98
C THR A 113 -0.31 -4.01 20.75
N GLU A 114 -0.79 -4.73 21.76
CA GLU A 114 -2.07 -5.47 21.71
C GLU A 114 -2.19 -6.45 20.52
N ARG A 115 -1.07 -7.06 20.12
CA ARG A 115 -1.00 -7.94 18.95
C ARG A 115 -1.58 -9.33 19.24
N GLY A 116 -2.20 -9.91 18.22
CA GLY A 116 -2.54 -11.32 18.20
C GLY A 116 -1.31 -12.24 18.24
N SER A 117 -1.51 -13.48 18.68
CA SER A 117 -0.49 -14.53 18.58
C SER A 117 -0.30 -15.00 17.15
N GLN A 118 0.81 -15.70 16.87
CA GLN A 118 1.05 -16.31 15.57
C GLN A 118 -0.06 -17.31 15.18
N ALA A 119 -0.62 -18.03 16.16
CA ALA A 119 -1.75 -18.92 15.95
C ALA A 119 -3.00 -18.15 15.50
N MET A 120 -3.24 -16.97 16.06
CA MET A 120 -4.36 -16.12 15.67
C MET A 120 -4.15 -15.49 14.29
N TYR A 121 -2.91 -15.16 13.93
CA TYR A 121 -2.57 -14.78 12.55
C TYR A 121 -2.82 -15.93 11.55
N ALA A 122 -2.44 -17.16 11.90
CA ALA A 122 -2.74 -18.33 11.08
C ALA A 122 -4.26 -18.57 10.93
N ALA A 123 -5.03 -18.37 12.00
CA ALA A 123 -6.49 -18.44 11.95
C ALA A 123 -7.08 -17.36 11.05
N LEU A 124 -6.55 -16.14 11.11
CA LEU A 124 -6.95 -15.03 10.24
C LEU A 124 -6.69 -15.32 8.75
N THR A 125 -5.49 -15.78 8.40
CA THR A 125 -5.15 -16.12 7.02
C THR A 125 -6.00 -17.28 6.50
N THR A 126 -6.30 -18.25 7.36
CA THR A 126 -7.23 -19.35 7.05
C THR A 126 -8.64 -18.83 6.76
N ALA A 127 -9.17 -17.93 7.60
CA ALA A 127 -10.49 -17.33 7.39
C ALA A 127 -10.57 -16.55 6.06
N ILE A 128 -9.53 -15.78 5.72
CA ILE A 128 -9.43 -15.08 4.42
C ILE A 128 -9.43 -16.08 3.26
N LYS A 129 -8.67 -17.17 3.39
CA LYS A 129 -8.61 -18.22 2.36
C LYS A 129 -9.96 -18.90 2.16
N GLU A 130 -10.59 -19.35 3.23
CA GLU A 130 -11.93 -19.95 3.19
C GLU A 130 -12.96 -18.99 2.61
N PHE A 131 -12.89 -17.72 2.97
CA PHE A 131 -13.77 -16.69 2.43
C PHE A 131 -13.62 -16.55 0.90
N SER A 132 -12.39 -16.59 0.38
CA SER A 132 -12.14 -16.60 -1.06
C SER A 132 -12.67 -17.87 -1.77
N VAL A 133 -12.68 -19.01 -1.08
CA VAL A 133 -13.16 -20.29 -1.64
C VAL A 133 -14.69 -20.31 -1.65
N ARG A 134 -15.32 -19.85 -0.57
CA ARG A 134 -16.78 -19.75 -0.44
C ARG A 134 -17.40 -18.84 -1.50
N HIS A 135 -16.71 -17.77 -1.87
CA HIS A 135 -17.16 -16.80 -2.87
C HIS A 135 -16.24 -16.81 -4.10
N ALA A 136 -15.89 -18.01 -4.59
CA ALA A 136 -14.95 -18.18 -5.69
C ALA A 136 -15.42 -17.57 -7.03
N ASP A 137 -16.71 -17.32 -7.16
CA ASP A 137 -17.32 -16.63 -8.29
C ASP A 137 -17.05 -15.11 -8.29
N SER A 138 -16.66 -14.53 -7.15
CA SER A 138 -16.50 -13.08 -6.97
C SER A 138 -15.11 -12.68 -6.47
N LEU A 139 -14.40 -13.58 -5.78
CA LEU A 139 -13.15 -13.31 -5.09
C LEU A 139 -12.03 -14.28 -5.45
N PHE A 140 -10.79 -13.83 -5.29
CA PHE A 140 -9.59 -14.66 -5.43
C PHE A 140 -8.44 -14.17 -4.53
N LEU A 141 -7.42 -15.01 -4.35
CA LEU A 141 -6.20 -14.65 -3.63
C LEU A 141 -5.06 -14.40 -4.59
N ALA A 142 -4.24 -13.39 -4.30
CA ALA A 142 -2.98 -13.12 -4.97
C ALA A 142 -2.02 -12.40 -4.01
N THR A 143 -0.81 -12.07 -4.46
CA THR A 143 0.09 -11.20 -3.70
C THR A 143 -0.47 -9.77 -3.67
N SER A 144 -0.47 -9.14 -2.49
CA SER A 144 -0.93 -7.75 -2.32
C SER A 144 -0.19 -6.78 -3.22
N CYS A 145 -0.89 -5.82 -3.82
CA CYS A 145 -0.27 -4.73 -4.55
C CYS A 145 0.45 -3.74 -3.62
N PHE A 146 -0.18 -3.46 -2.47
CA PHE A 146 0.28 -2.43 -1.54
C PHE A 146 1.47 -2.94 -0.72
N GLU A 147 1.38 -4.15 -0.21
CA GLU A 147 2.42 -4.75 0.64
C GLU A 147 3.48 -5.50 -0.15
N LYS A 148 3.18 -5.93 -1.38
CA LYS A 148 4.06 -6.65 -2.33
C LYS A 148 4.55 -8.03 -1.91
N HIS A 149 4.34 -8.43 -0.65
CA HIS A 149 4.87 -9.69 -0.11
C HIS A 149 3.84 -10.54 0.62
N SER A 150 2.70 -9.97 1.03
CA SER A 150 1.68 -10.69 1.78
C SER A 150 0.51 -11.16 0.91
N THR A 151 -0.27 -12.11 1.43
CA THR A 151 -1.50 -12.56 0.81
C THR A 151 -2.55 -11.45 0.83
N GLY A 152 -3.02 -11.07 -0.36
CA GLY A 152 -4.16 -10.20 -0.56
C GLY A 152 -5.39 -10.97 -1.04
N LEU A 153 -6.56 -10.51 -0.60
CA LEU A 153 -7.86 -10.89 -1.12
C LEU A 153 -8.28 -9.87 -2.17
N PHE A 154 -8.77 -10.32 -3.32
CA PHE A 154 -9.12 -9.48 -4.45
C PHE A 154 -10.53 -9.80 -4.96
N SER A 155 -11.22 -8.79 -5.46
CA SER A 155 -12.43 -8.94 -6.25
C SER A 155 -12.09 -9.17 -7.72
N LEU A 156 -12.79 -10.11 -8.36
CA LEU A 156 -12.62 -10.38 -9.79
C LEU A 156 -12.94 -9.11 -10.61
N PRO A 157 -12.22 -8.86 -11.72
CA PRO A 157 -12.40 -7.66 -12.54
C PRO A 157 -13.86 -7.36 -12.92
N ARG A 158 -14.64 -8.39 -13.26
CA ARG A 158 -16.06 -8.28 -13.64
C ARG A 158 -16.98 -7.84 -12.49
N CYS A 159 -16.51 -7.94 -11.25
CA CYS A 159 -17.24 -7.63 -10.04
C CYS A 159 -16.79 -6.30 -9.43
N GLN A 160 -15.76 -5.62 -9.94
CA GLN A 160 -15.24 -4.44 -9.28
C GLN A 160 -16.19 -3.25 -9.45
N SER A 161 -16.67 -2.71 -8.33
CA SER A 161 -17.50 -1.50 -8.29
C SER A 161 -16.70 -0.26 -7.90
N HIS A 162 -15.60 -0.44 -7.16
CA HIS A 162 -14.73 0.65 -6.73
C HIS A 162 -13.28 0.34 -7.05
N LEU A 163 -12.58 1.36 -7.58
CA LEU A 163 -11.17 1.26 -7.95
C LEU A 163 -10.30 1.23 -6.69
N THR A 164 -9.71 0.07 -6.43
CA THR A 164 -8.54 -0.11 -5.57
C THR A 164 -7.36 -0.57 -6.44
N CYS A 165 -6.26 -1.08 -5.86
CA CYS A 165 -5.24 -1.72 -6.69
C CYS A 165 -5.75 -3.06 -7.24
N ASN A 166 -6.20 -3.08 -8.50
CA ASN A 166 -6.71 -4.28 -9.16
C ASN A 166 -7.85 -5.00 -8.42
N GLY A 167 -8.64 -4.27 -7.65
CA GLY A 167 -9.72 -4.83 -6.84
C GLY A 167 -9.26 -5.49 -5.53
N GLU A 168 -8.05 -5.19 -5.04
CA GLU A 168 -7.62 -5.60 -3.71
C GLU A 168 -8.63 -5.13 -2.65
N VAL A 169 -9.17 -6.08 -1.91
CA VAL A 169 -10.13 -5.90 -0.81
C VAL A 169 -9.38 -5.68 0.49
N CYS A 170 -8.47 -6.61 0.81
CA CYS A 170 -7.66 -6.57 2.01
C CYS A 170 -6.34 -7.33 1.83
N HIS A 171 -5.36 -7.03 2.69
CA HIS A 171 -4.18 -7.86 2.89
C HIS A 171 -3.78 -7.85 4.36
N SER A 172 -3.33 -9.00 4.86
CA SER A 172 -2.86 -9.13 6.24
C SER A 172 -1.33 -9.01 6.34
N HIS A 173 -0.83 -8.48 7.44
CA HIS A 173 0.60 -8.33 7.72
C HIS A 173 1.11 -9.54 8.52
N PRO A 174 2.05 -10.34 7.99
CA PRO A 174 2.62 -11.46 8.73
C PRO A 174 3.38 -11.08 10.00
N SER A 175 3.89 -9.85 10.08
CA SER A 175 4.75 -9.36 11.16
C SER A 175 4.00 -9.05 12.46
N ASP A 176 2.76 -8.58 12.37
CA ASP A 176 1.97 -8.12 13.53
C ASP A 176 0.51 -8.58 13.54
N GLY A 177 0.07 -9.23 12.46
CA GLY A 177 -1.28 -9.75 12.27
C GLY A 177 -2.35 -8.70 11.98
N SER A 178 -1.97 -7.42 11.87
CA SER A 178 -2.89 -6.35 11.45
C SER A 178 -3.16 -6.48 9.95
N MET A 179 -4.09 -5.68 9.42
CA MET A 179 -4.42 -5.73 8.00
C MET A 179 -4.82 -4.37 7.47
N HIS A 180 -4.60 -4.15 6.18
CA HIS A 180 -5.23 -3.05 5.47
C HIS A 180 -6.42 -3.52 4.64
N LEU A 181 -7.41 -2.64 4.52
CA LEU A 181 -8.55 -2.82 3.64
C LEU A 181 -9.22 -1.49 3.28
N THR A 182 -10.11 -1.52 2.28
CA THR A 182 -10.89 -0.34 1.85
C THR A 182 -12.36 -0.55 2.19
N LEU A 183 -12.97 0.41 2.89
CA LEU A 183 -14.38 0.35 3.32
C LEU A 183 -15.22 1.48 2.73
N HIS A 184 -16.54 1.34 2.83
CA HIS A 184 -17.45 2.46 2.69
C HIS A 184 -17.16 3.52 3.77
N PRO A 185 -17.22 4.85 3.48
CA PRO A 185 -16.88 5.88 4.47
C PRO A 185 -17.66 5.78 5.80
N ALA A 186 -18.95 5.40 5.74
CA ALA A 186 -19.75 5.16 6.94
C ALA A 186 -19.29 3.93 7.75
N ASP A 187 -18.77 2.88 7.10
CA ASP A 187 -18.22 1.71 7.81
C ASP A 187 -16.85 2.04 8.42
N VAL A 188 -16.06 2.93 7.79
CA VAL A 188 -14.85 3.51 8.40
C VAL A 188 -15.19 4.26 9.70
N LYS A 189 -16.30 5.01 9.71
CA LYS A 189 -16.79 5.65 10.93
C LYS A 189 -17.09 4.61 12.02
N THR A 190 -17.83 3.56 11.68
CA THR A 190 -18.17 2.48 12.63
C THR A 190 -16.91 1.83 13.22
N ILE A 191 -15.94 1.41 12.40
CA ILE A 191 -14.75 0.70 12.91
C ILE A 191 -13.88 1.60 13.80
N ILE A 192 -13.81 2.90 13.50
CA ILE A 192 -13.06 3.86 14.33
C ILE A 192 -13.75 4.05 15.69
N GLU A 193 -15.05 4.36 15.69
CA GLU A 193 -15.83 4.61 16.91
C GLU A 193 -15.88 3.38 17.82
N LYS A 194 -15.93 2.18 17.22
CA LYS A 194 -15.93 0.90 17.94
C LYS A 194 -14.54 0.42 18.33
N GLY A 195 -13.47 1.10 17.91
CA GLY A 195 -12.09 0.80 18.33
C GLY A 195 -11.39 -0.33 17.56
N TRP A 196 -11.85 -0.67 16.36
CA TRP A 196 -11.30 -1.78 15.56
C TRP A 196 -10.18 -1.39 14.61
N GLY A 197 -10.02 -0.10 14.32
CA GLY A 197 -8.99 0.37 13.42
C GLY A 197 -8.90 1.88 13.37
N GLU A 198 -8.07 2.33 12.44
CA GLU A 198 -7.77 3.73 12.15
C GLU A 198 -7.52 3.92 10.66
N ARG A 199 -7.63 5.15 10.17
CA ARG A 199 -7.32 5.43 8.77
C ARG A 199 -5.83 5.26 8.51
N HIS A 200 -5.49 4.87 7.29
CA HIS A 200 -4.11 5.01 6.86
C HIS A 200 -3.75 6.52 6.81
N PRO A 201 -2.59 6.98 7.32
CA PRO A 201 -2.29 8.41 7.36
C PRO A 201 -2.25 9.07 5.97
N LEU A 202 -1.97 8.30 4.91
CA LEU A 202 -2.05 8.77 3.52
C LEU A 202 -3.46 8.70 2.88
N ALA A 203 -4.48 8.18 3.58
CA ALA A 203 -5.85 8.06 3.09
C ALA A 203 -6.59 9.41 3.14
N ARG A 204 -5.97 10.44 2.57
CA ARG A 204 -6.49 11.80 2.53
C ARG A 204 -7.29 12.04 1.26
N ASP A 205 -8.37 12.80 1.40
CA ASP A 205 -9.04 13.43 0.27
C ASP A 205 -8.11 14.51 -0.31
N SER A 206 -7.46 14.19 -1.44
CA SER A 206 -6.62 15.14 -2.16
C SER A 206 -7.41 15.78 -3.30
N TRP A 207 -7.42 17.11 -3.33
CA TRP A 207 -7.90 17.91 -4.48
C TRP A 207 -7.05 17.63 -5.73
N TRP A 208 -5.77 17.34 -5.55
CA TRP A 208 -4.87 17.02 -6.64
C TRP A 208 -4.78 15.50 -6.82
N TRP A 209 -5.44 14.99 -7.85
CA TRP A 209 -5.57 13.56 -8.11
C TRP A 209 -4.23 12.86 -8.31
N LYS A 210 -3.19 13.55 -8.81
CA LYS A 210 -1.87 12.92 -9.03
C LYS A 210 -1.11 12.58 -7.73
N PHE A 211 -1.52 13.12 -6.58
CA PHE A 211 -0.96 12.77 -5.26
C PHE A 211 -1.82 11.75 -4.50
N ARG A 212 -2.79 11.10 -5.15
CA ARG A 212 -3.61 10.05 -4.55
C ARG A 212 -2.84 8.71 -4.54
N PHE A 213 -2.04 8.48 -3.50
CA PHE A 213 -1.24 7.25 -3.36
C PHE A 213 -2.04 6.06 -2.83
N VAL A 214 -3.09 6.30 -2.03
CA VAL A 214 -3.97 5.27 -1.46
C VAL A 214 -5.44 5.73 -1.53
N PRO A 215 -6.40 4.78 -1.50
CA PRO A 215 -7.83 5.13 -1.42
C PRO A 215 -8.15 5.99 -0.18
N PRO A 216 -9.08 6.97 -0.26
CA PRO A 216 -9.42 7.82 0.88
C PRO A 216 -10.05 7.10 2.08
N THR A 217 -10.64 5.93 1.83
CA THR A 217 -11.25 5.07 2.85
C THR A 217 -10.38 3.85 3.19
N PHE A 218 -9.09 3.92 2.88
CA PHE A 218 -8.11 2.92 3.24
C PHE A 218 -7.78 3.00 4.73
N VAL A 219 -7.91 1.87 5.42
CA VAL A 219 -7.78 1.78 6.88
C VAL A 219 -6.81 0.68 7.27
N LEU A 220 -6.25 0.79 8.48
CA LEU A 220 -5.61 -0.32 9.19
C LEU A 220 -6.63 -0.89 10.20
N ILE A 221 -6.86 -2.20 10.14
CA ILE A 221 -7.63 -2.95 11.14
C ILE A 221 -6.64 -3.67 12.05
N TYR A 222 -6.87 -3.56 13.36
CA TYR A 222 -6.00 -4.16 14.36
C TYR A 222 -6.08 -5.68 14.37
N SER A 223 -4.98 -6.34 14.71
CA SER A 223 -4.88 -7.80 14.71
C SER A 223 -5.88 -8.44 15.70
N PRO A 224 -6.48 -9.59 15.36
CA PRO A 224 -7.33 -10.32 16.29
C PRO A 224 -6.49 -10.92 17.41
N ARG A 225 -6.96 -10.82 18.66
CA ARG A 225 -6.32 -11.43 19.84
C ARG A 225 -6.94 -12.78 20.21
N ASN A 226 -8.19 -13.00 19.84
CA ASN A 226 -8.97 -14.20 20.12
C ASN A 226 -9.98 -14.47 18.99
N LEU A 227 -10.75 -15.57 19.11
CA LEU A 227 -11.70 -15.99 18.09
C LEU A 227 -12.90 -15.05 17.98
N GLU A 228 -13.31 -14.41 19.07
CA GLU A 228 -14.40 -13.43 19.08
C GLU A 228 -14.02 -12.20 18.25
N GLU A 229 -12.78 -11.70 18.41
CA GLU A 229 -12.26 -10.63 17.58
C GLU A 229 -12.09 -11.05 16.12
N LEU A 230 -11.65 -12.28 15.86
CA LEU A 230 -11.54 -12.82 14.51
C LEU A 230 -12.91 -12.84 13.80
N ARG A 231 -14.00 -13.18 14.50
CA ARG A 231 -15.36 -13.11 13.95
C ARG A 231 -15.74 -11.68 13.59
N CYS A 232 -15.43 -10.70 14.44
CA CYS A 232 -15.66 -9.28 14.17
C CYS A 232 -14.88 -8.81 12.94
N ILE A 233 -13.59 -9.15 12.86
CA ILE A 233 -12.74 -8.82 11.71
C ILE A 233 -13.27 -9.47 10.43
N THR A 234 -13.77 -10.70 10.51
CA THR A 234 -14.41 -11.35 9.35
C THR A 234 -15.63 -10.55 8.86
N GLN A 235 -16.46 -10.00 9.76
CA GLN A 235 -17.55 -9.09 9.36
C GLN A 235 -17.05 -7.81 8.69
N ILE A 236 -15.91 -7.27 9.15
CA ILE A 236 -15.27 -6.11 8.51
C ILE A 236 -14.79 -6.49 7.09
N ILE A 237 -14.23 -7.69 6.89
CA ILE A 237 -13.83 -8.20 5.57
C ILE A 237 -15.04 -8.36 4.65
N TYR A 238 -16.19 -8.83 5.16
CA TYR A 238 -17.45 -8.83 4.41
C TYR A 238 -17.84 -7.41 3.95
N ALA A 239 -17.76 -6.42 4.85
CA ALA A 239 -18.05 -5.03 4.53
C ALA A 239 -17.10 -4.45 3.46
N ALA A 240 -15.80 -4.74 3.57
CA ALA A 240 -14.80 -4.34 2.58
C ALA A 240 -15.06 -4.98 1.22
N SER A 241 -15.40 -6.27 1.21
CA SER A 241 -15.68 -7.01 -0.03
C SER A 241 -16.91 -6.47 -0.73
N TRP A 242 -17.97 -6.17 0.02
CA TRP A 242 -19.16 -5.51 -0.51
C TRP A 242 -18.83 -4.14 -1.08
N TRP A 243 -18.01 -3.34 -0.39
CA TRP A 243 -17.63 -2.03 -0.89
C TRP A 243 -16.82 -2.11 -2.19
N VAL A 244 -15.83 -2.99 -2.27
CA VAL A 244 -14.97 -3.12 -3.45
C VAL A 244 -15.72 -3.77 -4.62
N SER A 245 -16.58 -4.76 -4.36
CA SER A 245 -17.28 -5.53 -5.41
C SER A 245 -18.71 -5.07 -5.73
N GLY A 246 -19.32 -4.22 -4.89
CA GLY A 246 -20.74 -3.90 -4.99
C GLY A 246 -21.70 -5.08 -4.74
N ILE A 247 -21.20 -6.27 -4.38
CA ILE A 247 -22.00 -7.49 -4.18
C ILE A 247 -22.14 -7.77 -2.69
N ASP A 248 -23.37 -7.92 -2.19
CA ASP A 248 -23.60 -8.35 -0.80
C ASP A 248 -23.41 -9.86 -0.67
N LEU A 249 -22.18 -10.28 -0.38
CA LEU A 249 -21.77 -11.68 -0.25
C LEU A 249 -22.37 -12.39 0.98
N ARG A 250 -23.14 -11.69 1.82
CA ARG A 250 -23.90 -12.32 2.92
C ARG A 250 -25.23 -12.87 2.43
N LYS A 251 -25.76 -12.35 1.33
CA LYS A 251 -27.02 -12.83 0.75
C LYS A 251 -26.72 -14.09 -0.08
N PRO A 252 -27.58 -15.12 0.00
CA PRO A 252 -27.46 -16.27 -0.89
C PRO A 252 -27.53 -15.81 -2.34
N VAL A 253 -26.75 -16.45 -3.21
CA VAL A 253 -26.71 -16.15 -4.65
C VAL A 253 -28.11 -16.40 -5.22
N THR A 254 -28.90 -15.34 -5.41
CA THR A 254 -30.15 -15.42 -6.17
C THR A 254 -29.78 -15.64 -7.62
N ALA A 255 -29.78 -16.90 -8.06
CA ALA A 255 -29.74 -17.37 -9.44
C ALA A 255 -29.10 -16.40 -10.45
N ARG A 256 -27.82 -16.04 -10.26
CA ARG A 256 -27.02 -15.52 -11.38
C ARG A 256 -26.68 -16.74 -12.21
N GLY A 257 -27.16 -16.75 -13.47
CA GLY A 257 -27.15 -17.91 -14.36
C GLY A 257 -25.91 -18.78 -14.21
N GLU A 258 -26.13 -20.09 -14.13
CA GLU A 258 -25.14 -21.14 -13.92
C GLU A 258 -23.90 -20.93 -14.81
N SER A 259 -22.92 -20.18 -14.31
CA SER A 259 -21.59 -20.22 -14.89
C SER A 259 -20.98 -21.53 -14.46
N SER A 260 -20.63 -22.37 -15.43
CA SER A 260 -19.99 -23.65 -15.16
C SER A 260 -18.75 -23.46 -14.27
N SER A 261 -18.54 -24.40 -13.35
CA SER A 261 -17.40 -24.38 -12.43
C SER A 261 -16.05 -24.23 -13.14
N SER A 262 -15.94 -24.74 -14.38
CA SER A 262 -14.77 -24.57 -15.25
C SER A 262 -14.53 -23.12 -15.66
N THR A 263 -15.56 -22.37 -16.04
CA THR A 263 -15.45 -20.95 -16.42
C THR A 263 -15.03 -20.07 -15.24
N ILE A 264 -15.59 -20.32 -14.04
CA ILE A 264 -15.21 -19.60 -12.82
C ILE A 264 -13.72 -19.84 -12.50
N THR A 265 -13.29 -21.09 -12.58
CA THR A 265 -11.90 -21.47 -12.33
C THR A 265 -10.94 -20.82 -13.32
N ALA A 266 -11.26 -20.83 -14.62
CA ALA A 266 -10.45 -20.21 -15.65
C ALA A 266 -10.34 -18.68 -15.46
N SER A 267 -11.46 -18.01 -15.20
CA SER A 267 -11.49 -16.57 -14.91
C SER A 267 -10.63 -16.20 -13.70
N ARG A 268 -10.73 -17.00 -12.62
CA ARG A 268 -9.94 -16.83 -11.40
C ARG A 268 -8.45 -17.00 -11.65
N GLN A 269 -8.05 -18.05 -12.35
CA GLN A 269 -6.64 -18.29 -12.71
C GLN A 269 -6.08 -17.18 -13.63
N GLN A 270 -6.90 -16.66 -14.55
CA GLN A 270 -6.50 -15.54 -15.39
C GLN A 270 -6.31 -14.25 -14.58
N ALA A 271 -7.24 -13.95 -13.66
CA ALA A 271 -7.12 -12.78 -12.78
C ALA A 271 -5.90 -12.87 -11.86
N GLN A 272 -5.64 -14.05 -11.28
CA GLN A 272 -4.46 -14.32 -10.47
C GLN A 272 -3.16 -14.07 -11.24
N ARG A 273 -3.05 -14.62 -12.46
CA ARG A 273 -1.88 -14.43 -13.33
C ARG A 273 -1.66 -12.96 -13.68
N ARG A 274 -2.73 -12.20 -13.95
CA ARG A 274 -2.64 -10.75 -14.24
C ARG A 274 -2.09 -9.95 -13.05
N VAL A 275 -2.56 -10.23 -11.84
CA VAL A 275 -2.06 -9.55 -10.64
C VAL A 275 -0.61 -9.92 -10.35
N GLN A 276 -0.25 -11.20 -10.51
CA GLN A 276 1.12 -11.69 -10.32
C GLN A 276 2.10 -11.15 -11.36
N SER A 277 1.72 -11.07 -12.64
CA SER A 277 2.59 -10.54 -13.69
C SER A 277 2.87 -9.05 -13.51
N GLN A 278 1.91 -8.28 -13.01
CA GLN A 278 2.13 -6.87 -12.65
C GLN A 278 3.03 -6.71 -11.42
N ALA A 279 2.96 -7.64 -10.46
CA ALA A 279 3.90 -7.65 -9.35
C ALA A 279 5.34 -7.98 -9.81
N GLN A 280 5.51 -8.85 -10.81
CA GLN A 280 6.82 -9.27 -11.34
C GLN A 280 7.42 -8.34 -12.39
N GLY A 281 6.63 -7.82 -13.32
CA GLY A 281 7.10 -6.88 -14.36
C GLY A 281 7.63 -5.56 -13.79
N LYS A 282 7.24 -5.23 -12.55
CA LYS A 282 7.77 -4.10 -11.79
C LYS A 282 9.10 -4.40 -11.08
N ILE A 283 9.44 -5.68 -10.91
CA ILE A 283 10.72 -6.12 -10.33
C ILE A 283 11.78 -6.20 -11.45
N SER A 284 11.41 -6.65 -12.66
CA SER A 284 12.33 -6.76 -13.81
C SER A 284 12.64 -5.43 -14.51
N SER A 285 11.77 -4.42 -14.36
CA SER A 285 12.08 -3.05 -14.82
C SER A 285 13.01 -2.32 -13.86
N GLN A 286 13.03 -2.71 -12.58
CA GLN A 286 13.90 -2.12 -11.57
C GLN A 286 15.32 -2.71 -11.56
N SER A 287 15.55 -3.82 -12.26
CA SER A 287 16.88 -4.43 -12.41
C SER A 287 17.62 -4.00 -13.67
N ASN A 288 16.97 -3.28 -14.59
CA ASN A 288 17.57 -2.86 -15.85
C ASN A 288 18.06 -1.41 -15.85
N ASP A 289 17.83 -0.67 -14.76
CA ASP A 289 18.27 0.74 -14.61
C ASP A 289 19.59 0.87 -13.82
N ASP A 290 20.20 -0.24 -13.38
CA ASP A 290 21.45 -0.25 -12.60
C ASP A 290 22.69 -0.72 -13.41
N ASP A 291 22.55 -1.06 -14.70
CA ASP A 291 23.65 -1.57 -15.55
C ASP A 291 23.99 -0.60 -16.71
N ASP A 292 24.31 0.65 -16.41
CA ASP A 292 24.97 1.57 -17.36
C ASP A 292 25.99 2.46 -16.63
N ASN A 293 27.07 1.84 -16.12
CA ASN A 293 28.40 2.43 -16.03
C ASN A 293 29.40 1.40 -15.48
N ASP A 294 30.22 0.83 -16.36
CA ASP A 294 31.68 1.00 -16.30
C ASP A 294 32.33 0.06 -17.33
N ASN A 295 32.91 0.68 -18.36
CA ASN A 295 33.96 0.06 -19.18
C ASN A 295 35.27 0.17 -18.39
N ASP A 296 35.88 -0.95 -18.01
CA ASP A 296 37.34 -1.11 -18.08
C ASP A 296 37.76 -2.59 -18.13
N ASP A 297 38.99 -2.78 -18.58
CA ASP A 297 39.49 -3.81 -19.47
C ASP A 297 39.88 -5.17 -18.83
N SER A 298 39.84 -6.19 -19.69
CA SER A 298 40.80 -7.30 -19.81
C SER A 298 40.83 -8.52 -18.85
N LEU A 299 40.69 -9.70 -19.51
CA LEU A 299 41.54 -10.94 -19.46
C LEU A 299 40.84 -12.30 -19.18
N LYS A 300 40.54 -12.99 -20.28
CA LYS A 300 40.74 -14.43 -20.62
C LYS A 300 40.52 -15.50 -19.53
N LYS A 301 39.59 -16.44 -19.79
CA LYS A 301 39.92 -17.79 -20.32
C LYS A 301 38.68 -18.71 -20.50
N ASN A 302 38.68 -19.36 -21.66
CA ASN A 302 37.99 -20.57 -22.13
C ASN A 302 37.23 -21.46 -21.12
N GLY A 303 36.06 -21.94 -21.55
CA GLY A 303 35.33 -23.05 -20.95
C GLY A 303 34.07 -23.44 -21.72
N GLN A 304 34.26 -23.97 -22.92
CA GLN A 304 33.26 -24.46 -23.86
C GLN A 304 32.46 -25.66 -23.34
N VAL A 305 31.12 -25.58 -23.30
CA VAL A 305 30.23 -26.76 -23.43
C VAL A 305 28.98 -26.38 -24.23
N ARG A 306 28.81 -27.11 -25.35
CA ARG A 306 27.66 -27.11 -26.26
C ARG A 306 26.42 -27.73 -25.57
N SER A 307 25.23 -27.24 -25.91
CA SER A 307 24.15 -28.11 -26.39
C SER A 307 23.08 -27.30 -27.13
N SER A 308 22.85 -27.70 -28.38
CA SER A 308 21.88 -27.15 -29.32
C SER A 308 20.49 -27.75 -29.13
N CYS A 309 19.43 -26.99 -29.41
CA CYS A 309 18.40 -27.46 -30.35
C CYS A 309 17.58 -26.26 -30.87
N SER A 310 17.61 -26.07 -32.19
CA SER A 310 16.78 -25.13 -32.95
C SER A 310 15.63 -25.89 -33.62
N ALA A 311 14.45 -25.27 -33.72
CA ALA A 311 13.50 -25.43 -34.84
C ALA A 311 12.37 -24.37 -34.74
N GLU A 312 12.59 -23.20 -35.36
CA GLU A 312 11.88 -22.68 -36.54
C GLU A 312 10.64 -23.48 -37.08
N LEU A 313 9.52 -22.95 -37.62
CA LEU A 313 9.16 -21.71 -38.36
C LEU A 313 7.59 -21.54 -38.48
N HIS A 314 7.15 -20.28 -38.70
CA HIS A 314 6.04 -19.76 -39.57
C HIS A 314 4.54 -20.20 -39.37
N THR A 315 3.47 -19.43 -39.64
CA THR A 315 3.17 -18.11 -40.28
C THR A 315 1.67 -17.72 -40.01
N SER A 316 1.37 -16.40 -40.03
CA SER A 316 0.19 -15.68 -40.63
C SER A 316 -1.26 -16.16 -40.34
N SER A 317 -2.34 -15.37 -40.15
CA SER A 317 -2.72 -13.98 -40.50
C SER A 317 -4.14 -13.63 -39.95
N GLN A 318 -4.47 -12.34 -40.03
CA GLN A 318 -5.79 -11.72 -40.30
C GLN A 318 -6.76 -11.29 -39.18
N SER A 319 -7.33 -10.13 -39.50
CA SER A 319 -8.09 -9.11 -38.77
C SER A 319 -9.60 -9.33 -38.74
N SER A 320 -10.30 -8.77 -37.74
CA SER A 320 -11.57 -8.08 -37.98
C SER A 320 -11.93 -7.11 -36.86
N SER A 321 -12.54 -6.00 -37.28
CA SER A 321 -12.95 -4.79 -36.57
C SER A 321 -14.35 -4.91 -35.95
N GLY A 322 -14.58 -4.23 -34.82
CA GLY A 322 -15.92 -3.95 -34.29
C GLY A 322 -15.86 -2.87 -33.21
N SER A 323 -16.56 -1.76 -33.44
CA SER A 323 -16.46 -0.48 -32.73
C SER A 323 -17.65 -0.19 -31.80
N SER A 324 -17.39 0.67 -30.80
CA SER A 324 -18.32 1.55 -30.03
C SER A 324 -18.84 1.05 -28.67
N PRO A 325 -19.17 1.96 -27.71
CA PRO A 325 -18.53 3.24 -27.37
C PRO A 325 -18.06 3.29 -25.89
N THR A 326 -16.94 3.96 -25.65
CA THR A 326 -16.36 4.22 -24.33
C THR A 326 -16.98 5.46 -23.69
N CYS A 327 -17.48 5.34 -22.47
CA CYS A 327 -17.70 6.50 -21.59
C CYS A 327 -16.37 6.81 -20.90
N ASP A 328 -15.63 7.77 -21.45
CA ASP A 328 -14.38 8.26 -20.90
C ASP A 328 -14.62 9.03 -19.59
N MET A 329 -14.08 8.50 -18.50
CA MET A 329 -13.80 9.24 -17.27
C MET A 329 -12.29 9.17 -17.00
N PRO A 330 -11.65 10.28 -16.60
CA PRO A 330 -10.21 10.46 -16.74
C PRO A 330 -9.41 9.52 -15.83
N GLY A 331 -8.53 8.75 -16.47
CA GLY A 331 -7.74 7.67 -15.87
C GLY A 331 -6.70 8.12 -14.85
N PHE A 332 -6.39 7.20 -13.95
CA PHE A 332 -5.22 7.27 -13.06
C PHE A 332 -3.94 7.13 -13.89
N PRO A 333 -2.91 7.98 -13.67
CA PRO A 333 -1.61 7.75 -14.29
C PRO A 333 -0.98 6.54 -13.60
N MET A 334 -0.92 5.43 -14.33
CA MET A 334 -0.01 4.33 -14.02
C MET A 334 1.40 4.89 -14.24
N GLY A 335 2.09 5.24 -13.16
CA GLY A 335 3.44 5.79 -13.22
C GLY A 335 4.40 4.78 -13.83
N GLY A 336 4.79 5.06 -15.08
CA GLY A 336 6.04 4.61 -15.68
C GLY A 336 7.08 5.72 -15.51
N ALA A 337 8.13 5.36 -14.78
CA ALA A 337 9.51 5.80 -14.88
C ALA A 337 10.22 4.74 -14.04
#